data_AF-A0A0Z8L8X9-F1
#
_entry.id   AF-A0A0Z8L8X9-F1
#
_cell.length_a   1.000
_cell.length_b   1.000
_cell.length_c   1.000
_cell.angle_alpha   90.00
_cell.angle_beta   90.00
_cell.angle_gamma   90.00
#
_symmetry.space_group_name_H-M   'P 1'
#
loop_
_entity.id
_entity.type
_entity.pdbx_description
1 polymer ?
#
loop_
_entity_poly.entity_id
_entity_poly.type
_entity_poly.pdbx_seq_one_letter_code
_entity_poly.pdbx_strand_id
1 'polypeptide(L)'
;MTSIAFLDKPNILVFKIKDDSVVAYNTLLDYSESDFVFPVLDKWVEGGNDFEYIFSNHVLVIPDPRCLPNHEEYKAYFSTDMLSTSTNGEWFACFGISQKNEGAIIAGNIQLDQLLHLKKHFTIKNHKKKYLQIKYL
;
A
#
# COMPACT_ATOMS: atom_id res chain seq x y z
N MET A 1 -17.66 -7.09 -7.57
CA MET A 1 -16.66 -6.03 -7.73
C MET A 1 -16.78 -5.12 -6.52
N THR A 2 -15.69 -4.86 -5.80
CA THR A 2 -15.69 -3.97 -4.63
C THR A 2 -15.24 -2.60 -5.09
N SER A 3 -16.00 -1.55 -4.77
CA SER A 3 -15.60 -0.17 -5.03
C SER A 3 -14.74 0.33 -3.86
N ILE A 4 -13.64 1.02 -4.16
CA ILE A 4 -12.81 1.68 -3.15
C ILE A 4 -12.94 3.18 -3.37
N ALA A 5 -13.39 3.89 -2.34
CA ALA A 5 -13.45 5.34 -2.32
C ALA A 5 -12.41 5.87 -1.33
N PHE A 6 -11.74 6.96 -1.69
CA PHE A 6 -10.75 7.60 -0.83
C PHE A 6 -11.33 8.89 -0.24
N LEU A 7 -11.08 9.12 1.06
CA LEU A 7 -11.36 10.40 1.69
C LEU A 7 -10.49 11.50 1.07
N ASP A 8 -10.93 12.75 1.16
CA ASP A 8 -10.14 13.90 0.70
C ASP A 8 -8.84 14.00 1.50
N LYS A 9 -7.72 14.09 0.77
CA LYS A 9 -6.36 14.31 1.30
C LYS A 9 -5.99 13.39 2.47
N PRO A 10 -5.95 12.06 2.29
CA PRO A 10 -5.63 11.16 3.37
C PRO A 10 -4.13 11.21 3.72
N ASN A 11 -3.82 11.19 5.01
CA ASN A 11 -2.50 10.91 5.54
C ASN A 11 -2.33 9.39 5.67
N ILE A 12 -1.48 8.83 4.84
CA ILE A 12 -1.28 7.39 4.72
C ILE A 12 0.13 7.00 5.15
N LEU A 13 0.35 5.72 5.44
CA LEU A 13 1.70 5.17 5.58
C LEU A 13 2.13 4.56 4.24
N VAL A 14 3.32 4.91 3.76
CA VAL A 14 3.91 4.28 2.56
C VAL A 14 5.16 3.52 2.94
N PHE A 15 5.28 2.30 2.43
CA PHE A 15 6.53 1.53 2.42
C PHE A 15 7.19 1.70 1.06
N LYS A 16 8.18 2.60 0.97
CA LYS A 16 8.94 2.85 -0.26
C LYS A 16 10.15 1.92 -0.33
N ILE A 17 10.32 1.28 -1.48
CA ILE A 17 11.33 0.26 -1.75
C ILE A 17 12.37 0.84 -2.69
N LYS A 18 13.64 0.70 -2.34
CA LYS A 18 14.77 1.06 -3.21
C LYS A 18 15.96 0.18 -2.87
N ASP A 19 16.52 -0.52 -3.85
CA ASP A 19 17.73 -1.34 -3.71
C ASP A 19 17.66 -2.35 -2.54
N ASP A 20 16.54 -3.08 -2.42
CA ASP A 20 16.25 -4.00 -1.29
C ASP A 20 16.24 -3.32 0.10
N SER A 21 16.16 -1.99 0.16
CA SER A 21 15.90 -1.21 1.37
C SER A 21 14.45 -0.74 1.40
N VAL A 22 13.82 -0.78 2.58
CA VAL A 22 12.46 -0.28 2.78
C VAL A 22 12.46 0.86 3.78
N VAL A 23 11.92 2.00 3.36
CA VAL A 23 11.66 3.16 4.21
C VAL A 23 10.15 3.34 4.35
N ALA A 24 9.67 3.36 5.59
CA ALA A 24 8.28 3.59 5.92
C ALA A 24 8.10 5.00 6.47
N TYR A 25 7.19 5.78 5.89
CA TYR A 25 6.91 7.14 6.33
C TYR A 25 5.47 7.55 6.02
N ASN A 26 4.97 8.50 6.78
CA ASN A 26 3.65 9.09 6.56
C ASN A 26 3.71 10.15 5.46
N THR A 27 2.70 10.19 4.60
CA THR A 27 2.57 11.22 3.57
C THR A 27 1.10 11.58 3.35
N LEU A 28 0.85 12.83 2.97
CA LEU A 28 -0.46 13.30 2.54
C LEU A 28 -0.61 13.01 1.04
N LEU A 29 -1.76 12.48 0.62
CA LEU A 29 -2.09 12.31 -0.80
C LEU A 29 -3.09 13.38 -1.24
N ASP A 30 -2.62 14.46 -1.84
CA ASP A 30 -3.43 15.64 -2.15
C ASP A 30 -3.42 16.04 -3.62
N TYR A 31 -2.99 15.12 -4.51
CA TYR A 31 -2.79 15.38 -5.94
C TYR A 31 -1.77 16.49 -6.25
N SER A 32 -0.93 16.89 -5.30
CA SER A 32 0.23 17.74 -5.58
C SER A 32 1.32 16.95 -6.33
N GLU A 33 2.36 17.64 -6.81
CA GLU A 33 3.54 17.02 -7.42
C GLU A 33 4.26 16.01 -6.50
N SER A 34 4.00 16.07 -5.19
CA SER A 34 4.57 15.12 -4.22
C SER A 34 3.73 13.85 -4.04
N ASP A 35 2.50 13.83 -4.54
CA ASP A 35 1.62 12.66 -4.55
C ASP A 35 2.02 11.71 -5.68
N PHE A 36 2.66 10.61 -5.30
CA PHE A 36 3.08 9.56 -6.23
C PHE A 36 2.16 8.34 -6.21
N VAL A 37 1.04 8.40 -5.48
CA VAL A 37 0.10 7.27 -5.33
C VAL A 37 -1.15 7.51 -6.17
N PHE A 38 -1.92 8.57 -5.93
CA PHE A 38 -3.19 8.75 -6.64
C PHE A 38 -3.02 8.95 -8.15
N PRO A 39 -2.09 9.79 -8.65
CA PRO A 39 -1.87 9.91 -10.09
C PRO A 39 -1.46 8.60 -10.78
N VAL A 40 -0.84 7.68 -10.04
CA VAL A 40 -0.49 6.35 -10.55
C VAL A 40 -1.72 5.45 -10.62
N LEU A 41 -2.53 5.44 -9.56
CA LEU A 41 -3.77 4.65 -9.51
C LEU A 41 -4.78 5.12 -10.56
N ASP A 42 -4.96 6.42 -10.71
CA ASP A 42 -5.87 7.00 -11.71
C ASP A 42 -5.48 6.57 -13.13
N LYS A 43 -4.21 6.77 -13.51
CA LYS A 43 -3.71 6.34 -14.83
C LYS A 43 -3.86 4.85 -15.08
N TRP A 44 -3.68 4.03 -14.03
CA TRP A 44 -3.84 2.59 -14.13
C TRP A 44 -5.28 2.19 -14.46
N VAL A 45 -6.24 2.79 -13.74
CA VAL A 45 -7.69 2.56 -13.90
C VAL A 45 -8.22 3.17 -15.20
N GLU A 46 -7.76 4.36 -15.59
CA GLU A 46 -8.07 4.99 -16.89
C GLU A 46 -7.61 4.12 -18.06
N GLY A 47 -6.54 3.34 -17.88
CA GLY A 47 -6.08 2.32 -18.82
C GLY A 47 -6.98 1.08 -18.91
N GLY A 48 -8.08 1.03 -18.15
CA GLY A 48 -9.01 -0.10 -18.10
C GLY A 48 -8.55 -1.27 -17.23
N ASN A 49 -7.58 -1.05 -16.35
CA ASN A 49 -7.04 -2.10 -15.47
C ASN A 49 -7.60 -1.97 -14.05
N ASP A 50 -7.91 -3.12 -13.45
CA ASP A 50 -8.09 -3.21 -12.00
C ASP A 50 -6.72 -3.27 -11.31
N PHE A 51 -6.66 -2.86 -10.04
CA PHE A 51 -5.48 -3.04 -9.20
C PHE A 51 -5.76 -4.01 -8.05
N GLU A 52 -4.71 -4.72 -7.63
CA GLU A 52 -4.76 -5.64 -6.49
C GLU A 52 -4.83 -4.86 -5.17
N TYR A 53 -5.42 -5.46 -4.14
CA TYR A 53 -5.31 -4.96 -2.78
C TYR A 53 -5.49 -6.11 -1.78
N ILE A 54 -4.92 -5.94 -0.58
CA ILE A 54 -5.22 -6.77 0.59
C ILE A 54 -5.66 -5.87 1.74
N PHE A 55 -6.35 -6.43 2.74
CA PHE A 55 -6.63 -5.69 3.96
C PHE A 55 -6.53 -6.58 5.20
N SER A 56 -6.11 -5.98 6.32
CA SER A 56 -6.02 -6.62 7.64
C SER A 56 -6.21 -5.57 8.72
N ASN A 57 -6.98 -5.88 9.76
CA ASN A 57 -7.21 -5.00 10.92
C ASN A 57 -7.52 -3.54 10.55
N HIS A 58 -8.51 -3.33 9.68
CA HIS A 58 -8.92 -2.01 9.18
C HIS A 58 -7.81 -1.24 8.42
N VAL A 59 -6.79 -1.93 7.90
CA VAL A 59 -5.79 -1.36 7.00
C VAL A 59 -6.01 -1.92 5.61
N LEU A 60 -6.13 -1.04 4.62
CA LEU A 60 -6.11 -1.37 3.20
C LEU A 60 -4.67 -1.17 2.68
N VAL A 61 -4.12 -2.17 1.99
CA VAL A 61 -2.80 -2.11 1.36
C VAL A 61 -2.98 -2.25 -0.14
N ILE A 62 -2.47 -1.27 -0.87
CA ILE A 62 -2.44 -1.25 -2.33
C ILE A 62 -0.96 -1.26 -2.76
N PRO A 63 -0.49 -2.29 -3.49
CA PRO A 63 0.82 -2.26 -4.13
C PRO A 63 0.87 -1.22 -5.25
N ASP A 64 2.07 -0.71 -5.56
CA ASP A 64 2.30 0.01 -6.81
C ASP A 64 1.93 -0.91 -7.98
N PRO A 65 0.93 -0.57 -8.81
CA PRO A 65 0.48 -1.46 -9.87
C PRO A 65 1.45 -1.47 -11.06
N ARG A 66 2.39 -0.52 -11.13
CA ARG A 66 3.32 -0.40 -12.25
C ARG A 66 4.37 -1.51 -12.19
N CYS A 67 4.63 -2.13 -13.34
CA CYS A 67 5.81 -2.96 -13.54
C CYS A 67 6.96 -2.09 -14.02
N LEU A 68 7.86 -1.70 -13.13
CA LEU A 68 9.00 -0.86 -13.50
C LEU A 68 10.12 -1.72 -14.11
N PRO A 69 10.75 -1.27 -15.21
CA PRO A 69 11.91 -1.97 -15.76
C PRO A 69 13.02 -2.09 -14.72
N ASN A 70 13.62 -3.27 -14.61
CA ASN A 70 14.68 -3.60 -13.64
C ASN A 70 14.24 -3.60 -12.16
N HIS A 71 12.94 -3.57 -11.87
CA HIS A 71 12.43 -3.85 -10.53
C HIS A 71 12.03 -5.32 -10.38
N GLU A 72 12.73 -5.99 -9.47
CA GLU A 72 12.40 -7.34 -9.03
C GLU A 72 11.05 -7.38 -8.30
N GLU A 73 10.44 -8.56 -8.22
CA GLU A 73 9.19 -8.71 -7.46
C GLU A 73 9.46 -8.56 -5.95
N TYR A 74 8.63 -7.72 -5.31
CA TYR A 74 8.53 -7.59 -3.87
C TYR A 74 7.17 -8.09 -3.41
N LYS A 75 7.18 -8.94 -2.37
CA LYS A 75 5.96 -9.51 -1.79
C LYS A 75 5.74 -8.99 -0.38
N ALA A 76 4.59 -8.37 -0.16
CA ALA A 76 4.13 -7.93 1.15
C ALA A 76 3.08 -8.89 1.71
N TYR A 77 3.05 -9.08 3.03
CA TYR A 77 1.99 -9.84 3.68
C TYR A 77 1.84 -9.51 5.16
N PHE A 78 0.64 -9.75 5.67
CA PHE A 78 0.35 -9.73 7.10
C PHE A 78 0.63 -11.12 7.68
N SER A 79 1.56 -11.19 8.63
CA SER A 79 1.92 -12.44 9.31
C SER A 79 0.74 -13.11 10.04
N THR A 80 -0.27 -12.35 10.43
CA THR A 80 -1.45 -12.80 11.15
C THR A 80 -2.49 -13.49 10.27
N ASP A 81 -2.66 -13.02 9.04
CA ASP A 81 -3.82 -13.37 8.21
C ASP A 81 -3.45 -14.19 6.96
N MET A 82 -2.16 -14.46 6.75
CA MET A 82 -1.62 -15.12 5.55
C MET A 82 -2.03 -14.47 4.22
N LEU A 83 -2.57 -13.24 4.26
CA LEU A 83 -2.89 -12.44 3.09
C LEU A 83 -1.62 -11.78 2.55
N SER A 84 -1.40 -11.94 1.25
CA SER A 84 -0.21 -11.41 0.59
C SER A 84 -0.57 -10.68 -0.70
N THR A 85 0.24 -9.67 -1.02
CA THR A 85 0.21 -8.95 -2.29
C THR A 85 1.63 -8.77 -2.81
N SER A 86 1.80 -8.49 -4.10
CA SER A 86 3.12 -8.20 -4.67
C SER A 86 3.13 -7.01 -5.61
N THR A 87 4.33 -6.50 -5.87
CA THR A 87 4.58 -5.40 -6.77
C THR A 87 5.93 -5.57 -7.46
N ASN A 88 6.01 -5.14 -8.71
CA ASN A 88 7.26 -4.83 -9.42
C ASN A 88 7.51 -3.31 -9.48
N GLY A 89 6.81 -2.54 -8.65
CA GLY A 89 6.96 -1.11 -8.53
C GLY A 89 7.83 -0.72 -7.34
N GLU A 90 7.58 0.46 -6.80
CA GLU A 90 8.44 1.09 -5.79
C GLU A 90 7.80 1.23 -4.41
N TRP A 91 6.52 0.89 -4.25
CA TRP A 91 5.83 1.17 -2.99
C TRP A 91 4.67 0.22 -2.67
N PHE A 92 4.36 0.15 -1.38
CA PHE A 92 3.05 -0.29 -0.88
C PHE A 92 2.41 0.86 -0.11
N ALA A 93 1.20 1.27 -0.49
CA ALA A 93 0.44 2.34 0.14
C ALA A 93 -0.58 1.75 1.12
N CYS A 94 -0.57 2.23 2.36
CA CYS A 94 -1.41 1.72 3.44
C CYS A 94 -2.36 2.80 3.95
N PHE A 95 -3.65 2.56 3.74
CA PHE A 95 -4.75 3.45 4.13
C PHE A 95 -5.49 2.88 5.34
N GLY A 96 -6.00 3.75 6.20
CA GLY A 96 -6.97 3.36 7.21
C GLY A 96 -8.34 3.15 6.58
N ILE A 97 -9.03 2.07 6.91
CA ILE A 97 -10.41 1.83 6.49
C ILE A 97 -11.33 2.53 7.49
N SER A 98 -12.04 3.56 7.04
CA SER A 98 -13.01 4.29 7.87
C SER A 98 -14.38 3.62 7.87
N GLN A 99 -14.77 3.03 6.74
CA GLN A 99 -16.03 2.32 6.60
C GLN A 99 -15.90 1.17 5.61
N LYS A 100 -16.60 0.06 5.90
CA LYS A 100 -16.71 -1.09 5.03
C LYS A 100 -18.15 -1.59 5.01
N ASN A 101 -18.75 -1.58 3.82
CA ASN A 101 -20.11 -2.06 3.58
C ASN A 101 -20.09 -3.16 2.52
N GLU A 102 -21.23 -3.78 2.25
CA GLU A 102 -21.38 -4.71 1.12
C GLU A 102 -21.04 -3.99 -0.20
N GLY A 103 -19.92 -4.38 -0.82
CA GLY A 103 -19.49 -3.84 -2.11
C GLY A 103 -18.69 -2.54 -2.09
N ALA A 104 -18.43 -1.94 -0.92
CA ALA A 104 -17.66 -0.68 -0.83
C ALA A 104 -16.71 -0.61 0.37
N ILE A 105 -15.51 -0.07 0.14
CA ILE A 105 -14.52 0.29 1.17
C ILE A 105 -14.27 1.79 1.07
N ILE A 106 -14.41 2.51 2.19
CA ILE A 106 -13.97 3.90 2.30
C ILE A 106 -12.64 3.91 3.04
N ALA A 107 -11.60 4.35 2.34
CA ALA A 107 -10.22 4.40 2.79
C ALA A 107 -9.79 5.84 3.02
N GLY A 108 -8.95 6.08 4.03
CA GLY A 108 -8.52 7.41 4.40
C GLY A 108 -7.30 7.39 5.32
N ASN A 109 -7.29 8.31 6.29
CA ASN A 109 -6.18 8.49 7.22
C ASN A 109 -5.83 7.20 7.95
N ILE A 110 -4.54 6.92 8.08
CA ILE A 110 -4.06 5.87 8.97
C ILE A 110 -4.17 6.33 10.43
N GLN A 111 -4.79 5.50 11.26
CA GLN A 111 -4.94 5.72 12.70
C GLN A 111 -3.75 5.11 13.47
N LEU A 112 -3.60 5.49 14.75
CA LEU A 112 -2.47 5.05 15.58
C LEU A 112 -2.45 3.52 15.78
N ASP A 113 -3.60 2.93 16.07
CA ASP A 113 -3.75 1.48 16.25
C ASP A 113 -3.42 0.70 14.97
N GLN A 114 -3.85 1.21 13.81
CA GLN A 114 -3.54 0.68 12.48
C GLN A 114 -2.03 0.77 12.17
N LEU A 115 -1.38 1.88 12.54
CA LEU A 115 0.07 2.04 12.41
C LEU A 115 0.83 1.04 13.28
N LEU A 116 0.39 0.82 14.53
CA LEU A 116 0.97 -0.17 15.44
C LEU A 116 0.80 -1.60 14.90
N HIS A 117 -0.36 -1.90 14.31
CA HIS A 117 -0.61 -3.18 13.63
C HIS A 117 0.36 -3.40 12.47
N LEU A 118 0.50 -2.43 11.58
CA LEU A 118 1.46 -2.48 10.47
C LEU A 118 2.88 -2.70 10.96
N LYS A 119 3.32 -1.93 11.97
CA LYS A 119 4.67 -2.05 12.56
C LYS A 119 4.99 -3.45 13.08
N LYS A 120 3.99 -4.13 13.64
CA LYS A 120 4.16 -5.44 14.27
C LYS A 120 3.99 -6.62 13.31
N HIS A 121 3.12 -6.48 12.31
CA HIS A 121 2.62 -7.62 11.54
C HIS A 121 2.90 -7.58 10.05
N PHE A 122 3.21 -6.40 9.50
CA PHE A 122 3.47 -6.22 8.07
C PHE A 122 4.94 -6.50 7.75
N THR A 123 5.17 -7.35 6.76
CA THR A 123 6.52 -7.73 6.34
C THR A 123 6.64 -7.72 4.82
N ILE A 124 7.83 -7.41 4.32
CA ILE A 124 8.14 -7.39 2.89
C ILE A 124 9.31 -8.33 2.62
N LYS A 125 9.21 -9.10 1.55
CA LYS A 125 10.28 -9.96 1.02
C LYS A 125 10.63 -9.56 -0.40
N ASN A 126 11.89 -9.73 -0.78
CA ASN A 126 12.30 -9.69 -2.18
C ASN A 126 12.07 -11.04 -2.89
N HIS A 127 12.32 -11.08 -4.19
CA HIS A 127 12.26 -12.28 -5.05
C HIS A 127 13.10 -13.47 -4.51
N LYS A 128 14.16 -13.23 -3.74
CA LYS A 128 14.98 -14.27 -3.08
C LYS A 128 14.37 -14.78 -1.78
N LYS A 129 13.13 -14.39 -1.46
CA LYS A 129 12.41 -14.70 -0.21
C LYS A 129 13.11 -14.16 1.05
N LYS A 130 14.03 -13.20 0.90
CA LYS A 130 14.72 -12.55 2.02
C LYS A 130 13.82 -11.46 2.58
N TYR A 131 13.63 -11.46 3.90
CA TYR A 131 12.93 -10.39 4.61
C TYR A 131 13.74 -9.09 4.53
N LEU A 132 13.07 -8.01 4.16
CA LEU A 132 13.66 -6.69 4.11
C LEU A 132 13.47 -5.99 5.47
N GLN A 133 14.52 -5.30 5.93
CA GLN A 133 14.42 -4.48 7.12
C GLN A 133 13.68 -3.19 6.78
N ILE A 134 12.67 -2.86 7.60
CA ILE A 134 11.87 -1.64 7.43
C ILE A 134 12.39 -0.57 8.38
N LYS A 135 12.79 0.57 7.84
CA LYS A 135 13.16 1.76 8.60
C LYS A 135 11.98 2.73 8.64
N TYR A 136 11.43 2.97 9.83
CA TYR A 136 10.37 3.96 10.04
C TYR A 136 10.99 5.35 10.26
N LEU A 137 10.49 6.36 9.53
CA LEU A 137 10.85 7.78 9.66
C LEU A 137 9.73 8.59 10.30
#